data_AF-C3LW42-F1
#
_entry.id   AF-C3LW42-F1
#
_cell.length_a   1.000
_cell.length_b   1.000
_cell.length_c   1.000
_cell.angle_alpha   90.00
_cell.angle_beta   90.00
_cell.angle_gamma   90.00
#
_symmetry.space_group_name_H-M   'P 1'
#
loop_
_entity.id
_entity.type
_entity.pdbx_description
1 polymer ?
#
loop_
_entity_poly.entity_id
_entity_poly.type
_entity_poly.pdbx_seq_one_letter_code
_entity_poly.pdbx_strand_id
1 'polypeptide(L)'
;MLGKLHVIKAGPLTLLHDLGRYGFSHFGITPSGPLDEYAYSWANHLLANPVNCATLEITLGPAEFLLRSDAQLAIAGGDLNATLDGRPIANWSRFYAKQGQTLRFGLPRNGLRAYLAVQGGFTVSPQLGSVSTHVRQGLGGLTSQGLALQTGDDLVFSAQQIAQKPVQMTFRFRPDYNLPLRLRVIESYQYQAFSPSAMESFYRSEFIVTPNSDRMGYRLQGETISPPDQAILSEGIALGAIQVPPNGQPIILLNDRQTIGGYPKLGCVARIDLPRLAQAKPGHSVRFVAGDLAGLQAVWCQWARFFGY
;
A
#
# COMPACT_ATOMS: atom_id res chain seq x y z
N MET A 1 0.33 30.12 -4.80
CA MET A 1 -0.33 30.35 -3.50
C MET A 1 -0.40 29.02 -2.75
N LEU A 2 -0.34 29.03 -1.42
CA LEU A 2 -0.53 27.82 -0.63
C LEU A 2 -2.02 27.45 -0.61
N GLY A 3 -2.32 26.19 -0.90
CA GLY A 3 -3.63 25.59 -0.79
C GLY A 3 -3.73 24.70 0.45
N LYS A 4 -4.96 24.44 0.90
CA LYS A 4 -5.22 23.53 2.02
C LYS A 4 -6.35 22.54 1.72
N LEU A 5 -6.15 21.30 2.15
CA LEU A 5 -7.15 20.24 2.18
C LEU A 5 -7.46 19.97 3.65
N HIS A 6 -8.66 20.35 4.09
CA HIS A 6 -9.07 20.24 5.48
C HIS A 6 -9.77 18.90 5.74
N VAL A 7 -9.35 18.17 6.76
CA VAL A 7 -9.93 16.87 7.12
C VAL A 7 -11.19 17.06 7.94
N ILE A 8 -12.36 16.87 7.32
CA ILE A 8 -13.64 16.82 8.04
C ILE A 8 -13.75 15.48 8.78
N LYS A 9 -13.41 14.39 8.08
CA LYS A 9 -13.45 13.02 8.63
C LYS A 9 -12.27 12.23 8.10
N ALA A 10 -11.39 11.77 9.00
CA ALA A 10 -10.22 10.99 8.62
C ALA A 10 -10.53 9.53 8.24
N GLY A 11 -11.71 9.02 8.62
CA GLY A 11 -12.05 7.60 8.47
C GLY A 11 -11.30 6.70 9.44
N PRO A 12 -11.36 5.36 9.27
CA PRO A 12 -10.72 4.40 10.16
C PRO A 12 -9.20 4.51 10.18
N LEU A 13 -8.59 4.73 9.02
CA LEU A 13 -7.15 4.94 8.90
C LEU A 13 -6.82 5.68 7.60
N THR A 14 -6.35 6.92 7.72
CA THR A 14 -5.78 7.68 6.61
C THR A 14 -4.37 8.13 6.99
N LEU A 15 -3.40 7.77 6.15
CA LEU A 15 -1.98 8.00 6.38
C LEU A 15 -1.37 8.80 5.24
N LEU A 16 -0.31 9.56 5.54
CA LEU A 16 0.47 10.27 4.53
C LEU A 16 1.67 9.40 4.15
N HIS A 17 1.85 9.19 2.84
CA HIS A 17 2.96 8.39 2.32
C HIS A 17 3.63 9.01 1.11
N ASP A 18 4.95 8.99 1.12
CA ASP A 18 5.82 8.98 -0.06
C ASP A 18 6.32 7.54 -0.29
N LEU A 19 7.35 7.31 -1.12
CA LEU A 19 7.89 5.96 -1.37
C LEU A 19 8.52 5.27 -0.16
N GLY A 20 8.73 6.00 0.93
CA GLY A 20 9.24 5.47 2.18
C GLY A 20 10.68 5.87 2.52
N ARG A 21 11.11 5.39 3.68
CA ARG A 21 12.31 5.78 4.42
C ARG A 21 13.42 4.74 4.30
N TYR A 22 14.21 4.84 3.24
CA TYR A 22 15.27 3.87 2.96
C TYR A 22 16.58 4.23 3.66
N GLY A 23 17.43 3.22 3.90
CA GLY A 23 18.77 3.39 4.48
C GLY A 23 18.87 3.17 5.99
N PHE A 24 17.77 3.01 6.72
CA PHE A 24 17.76 2.96 8.19
C PHE A 24 17.46 1.59 8.80
N SER A 25 17.35 0.52 7.99
CA SER A 25 16.97 -0.81 8.51
C SER A 25 17.98 -1.41 9.49
N HIS A 26 19.25 -1.02 9.40
CA HIS A 26 20.29 -1.39 10.37
C HIS A 26 20.10 -0.72 11.75
N PHE A 27 19.31 0.36 11.83
CA PHE A 27 18.85 0.96 13.09
C PHE A 27 17.49 0.43 13.56
N GLY A 28 16.95 -0.62 12.93
CA GLY A 28 15.63 -1.15 13.25
C GLY A 28 14.45 -0.36 12.67
N ILE A 29 14.72 0.61 11.78
CA ILE A 29 13.69 1.45 11.16
C ILE A 29 13.32 0.89 9.79
N THR A 30 12.03 0.66 9.56
CA THR A 30 11.53 0.19 8.26
C THR A 30 11.11 1.34 7.34
N PRO A 31 11.07 1.09 6.02
CA PRO A 31 10.73 2.13 5.06
C PRO A 31 9.32 2.70 5.20
N SER A 32 8.34 1.90 5.63
CA SER A 32 6.93 2.24 5.47
C SER A 32 6.59 2.56 4.01
N GLY A 33 5.78 3.57 3.73
CA GLY A 33 5.36 3.93 2.37
C GLY A 33 4.05 3.26 1.94
N PRO A 34 3.60 3.44 0.69
CA PRO A 34 2.34 2.86 0.21
C PRO A 34 2.40 1.33 0.19
N LEU A 35 1.34 0.67 0.66
CA LEU A 35 1.24 -0.79 0.50
C LEU A 35 0.92 -1.20 -0.94
N ASP A 36 0.08 -0.44 -1.63
CA ASP A 36 -0.18 -0.56 -3.06
C ASP A 36 0.62 0.52 -3.79
N GLU A 37 1.91 0.22 -3.99
CA GLU A 37 2.83 1.07 -4.77
C GLU A 37 2.30 1.35 -6.17
N TYR A 38 1.57 0.41 -6.79
CA TYR A 38 1.05 0.58 -8.16
C TYR A 38 -0.02 1.68 -8.24
N ALA A 39 -0.98 1.68 -7.32
CA ALA A 39 -1.99 2.72 -7.22
C ALA A 39 -1.38 4.07 -6.83
N TYR A 40 -0.44 4.07 -5.87
CA TYR A 40 0.32 5.26 -5.49
C TYR A 40 1.02 5.90 -6.69
N SER A 41 1.78 5.14 -7.49
CA SER A 41 2.49 5.67 -8.65
C SER A 41 1.53 6.25 -9.69
N TRP A 42 0.41 5.58 -9.95
CA TRP A 42 -0.58 6.07 -10.90
C TRP A 42 -1.30 7.34 -10.45
N ALA A 43 -1.63 7.48 -9.17
CA ALA A 43 -2.23 8.70 -8.63
C ALA A 43 -1.31 9.91 -8.85
N ASN A 44 0.00 9.75 -8.59
CA ASN A 44 1.00 10.78 -8.87
C ASN A 44 1.19 11.01 -10.38
N HIS A 45 1.33 9.93 -11.16
CA HIS A 45 1.59 10.00 -12.60
C HIS A 45 0.47 10.70 -13.38
N LEU A 46 -0.79 10.46 -13.00
CA LEU A 46 -1.95 11.15 -13.57
C LEU A 46 -1.83 12.68 -13.45
N LEU A 47 -1.16 13.19 -12.43
CA LEU A 47 -0.97 14.62 -12.18
C LEU A 47 0.35 15.16 -12.74
N ALA A 48 1.13 14.32 -13.42
CA ALA A 48 2.51 14.58 -13.82
C ALA A 48 3.41 14.95 -12.62
N ASN A 49 3.10 14.43 -11.43
CA ASN A 49 3.93 14.61 -10.25
C ASN A 49 5.23 13.80 -10.39
N PRO A 50 6.32 14.26 -9.75
CA PRO A 50 7.45 13.37 -9.42
C PRO A 50 6.97 12.10 -8.70
N VAL A 51 7.65 10.98 -8.97
CA VAL A 51 7.24 9.65 -8.47
C VAL A 51 7.15 9.59 -6.95
N ASN A 52 7.98 10.36 -6.24
CA ASN A 52 8.08 10.37 -4.77
C ASN A 52 7.26 11.49 -4.10
N CYS A 53 6.19 11.99 -4.75
CA CYS A 53 5.32 12.99 -4.12
C CYS A 53 4.46 12.38 -3.01
N ALA A 54 4.26 13.13 -1.93
CA ALA A 54 3.41 12.72 -0.82
C ALA A 54 1.94 12.60 -1.25
N THR A 55 1.30 11.50 -0.87
CA THR A 55 -0.11 11.18 -1.12
C THR A 55 -0.79 10.70 0.15
N LEU A 56 -2.13 10.69 0.18
CA LEU A 56 -2.88 10.04 1.24
C LEU A 56 -3.21 8.60 0.85
N GLU A 57 -2.88 7.64 1.71
CA GLU A 57 -3.44 6.28 1.69
C GLU A 57 -4.67 6.26 2.60
N ILE A 58 -5.85 6.06 2.01
CA ILE A 58 -7.14 6.01 2.70
C ILE A 58 -7.57 4.54 2.76
N THR A 59 -7.60 3.97 3.95
CA THR A 59 -8.02 2.58 4.16
C THR A 59 -9.49 2.52 4.54
N LEU A 60 -10.26 1.67 3.85
CA LEU A 60 -11.68 1.38 4.05
C LEU A 60 -12.66 2.53 3.81
N GLY A 61 -12.24 3.79 3.97
CA GLY A 61 -13.18 4.92 4.12
C GLY A 61 -14.14 4.67 5.31
N PRO A 62 -15.29 5.34 5.41
CA PRO A 62 -15.59 6.61 4.78
C PRO A 62 -14.69 7.73 5.33
N ALA A 63 -14.25 8.62 4.45
CA ALA A 63 -13.41 9.78 4.77
C ALA A 63 -13.92 11.02 4.02
N GLU A 64 -13.68 12.23 4.55
CA GLU A 64 -14.22 13.47 4.01
C GLU A 64 -13.25 14.63 4.17
N PHE A 65 -13.06 15.38 3.08
CA PHE A 65 -12.10 16.46 2.98
C PHE A 65 -12.72 17.68 2.31
N LEU A 66 -12.55 18.86 2.92
CA LEU A 66 -12.97 20.14 2.38
C LEU A 66 -11.82 20.84 1.66
N LEU A 67 -12.06 21.24 0.42
CA LEU A 67 -11.11 22.05 -0.34
C LEU A 67 -11.18 23.49 0.14
N ARG A 68 -10.10 23.98 0.77
CA ARG A 68 -9.98 25.41 1.12
C ARG A 68 -9.36 26.23 0.00
N SER A 69 -8.92 25.57 -1.07
CA SER A 69 -8.37 26.19 -2.27
C SER A 69 -8.60 25.25 -3.45
N ASP A 70 -8.61 25.82 -4.65
CA ASP A 70 -8.68 25.05 -5.89
C ASP A 70 -7.50 24.06 -6.01
N ALA A 71 -7.81 22.85 -6.47
CA ALA A 71 -6.86 21.74 -6.53
C ALA A 71 -7.08 20.85 -7.76
N GLN A 72 -5.99 20.46 -8.39
CA GLN A 72 -5.95 19.34 -9.31
C GLN A 72 -5.58 18.08 -8.53
N LEU A 73 -6.51 17.12 -8.47
CA LEU A 73 -6.41 15.91 -7.66
C LEU A 73 -6.47 14.66 -8.54
N ALA A 74 -5.99 13.53 -8.01
CA ALA A 74 -6.17 12.23 -8.64
C ALA A 74 -6.41 11.14 -7.60
N ILE A 75 -7.22 10.16 -7.98
CA ILE A 75 -7.50 8.96 -7.19
C ILE A 75 -7.13 7.70 -7.96
N ALA A 76 -6.54 6.73 -7.26
CA ALA A 76 -6.28 5.38 -7.75
C ALA A 76 -6.39 4.36 -6.59
N GLY A 77 -6.29 3.07 -6.90
CA GLY A 77 -6.45 1.99 -5.92
C GLY A 77 -7.89 1.50 -5.84
N GLY A 78 -8.29 0.98 -4.69
CA GLY A 78 -9.64 0.49 -4.44
C GLY A 78 -10.70 1.56 -4.70
N ASP A 79 -11.83 1.16 -5.30
CA ASP A 79 -12.96 2.06 -5.53
C ASP A 79 -13.75 2.25 -4.25
N LEU A 80 -13.45 3.34 -3.52
CA LEU A 80 -14.15 3.71 -2.28
C LEU A 80 -15.36 4.63 -2.54
N ASN A 81 -16.07 4.52 -3.68
CA ASN A 81 -17.26 5.33 -3.95
C ASN A 81 -17.00 6.86 -3.84
N ALA A 82 -15.91 7.35 -4.42
CA ALA A 82 -15.53 8.75 -4.27
C ALA A 82 -16.56 9.71 -4.92
N THR A 83 -16.89 10.80 -4.24
CA THR A 83 -17.78 11.85 -4.75
C THR A 83 -17.24 13.25 -4.42
N LEU A 84 -17.55 14.22 -5.27
CA LEU A 84 -17.29 15.65 -5.05
C LEU A 84 -18.63 16.38 -5.01
N ASP A 85 -18.99 16.94 -3.85
CA ASP A 85 -20.33 17.50 -3.58
C ASP A 85 -21.47 16.54 -3.99
N GLY A 86 -21.30 15.25 -3.67
CA GLY A 86 -22.26 14.19 -3.99
C GLY A 86 -22.24 13.70 -5.44
N ARG A 87 -21.46 14.33 -6.33
CA ARG A 87 -21.31 13.86 -7.72
C ARG A 87 -20.22 12.78 -7.79
N PRO A 88 -20.48 11.59 -8.37
CA PRO A 88 -19.48 10.54 -8.49
C PRO A 88 -18.22 10.99 -9.24
N ILE A 89 -17.06 10.60 -8.71
CA ILE A 89 -15.77 10.72 -9.37
C ILE A 89 -15.41 9.36 -9.97
N ALA A 90 -14.95 9.37 -11.21
CA ALA A 90 -14.45 8.15 -11.83
C ALA A 90 -13.16 7.70 -11.12
N ASN A 91 -13.10 6.46 -10.62
CA ASN A 91 -11.87 5.95 -10.02
C ASN A 91 -10.76 5.82 -11.09
N TRP A 92 -9.49 5.82 -10.66
CA TRP A 92 -8.31 5.83 -11.52
C TRP A 92 -8.30 7.03 -12.47
N SER A 93 -8.56 8.21 -11.93
CA SER A 93 -8.67 9.44 -12.72
C SER A 93 -8.10 10.64 -11.98
N ARG A 94 -7.71 11.65 -12.76
CA ARG A 94 -7.54 13.01 -12.27
C ARG A 94 -8.79 13.83 -12.48
N PHE A 95 -9.03 14.79 -11.60
CA PHE A 95 -10.17 15.69 -11.62
C PHE A 95 -9.78 17.02 -10.97
N TYR A 96 -10.58 18.06 -11.21
CA TYR A 96 -10.41 19.38 -10.62
C TYR A 96 -11.46 19.59 -9.54
N ALA A 97 -11.06 20.11 -8.39
CA ALA A 97 -11.95 20.48 -7.29
C ALA A 97 -11.76 21.95 -6.96
N LYS A 98 -12.88 22.69 -6.85
CA LYS A 98 -12.89 24.10 -6.47
C LYS A 98 -12.86 24.26 -4.96
N GLN A 99 -12.38 25.41 -4.52
CA GLN A 99 -12.55 25.87 -3.15
C GLN A 99 -14.02 25.79 -2.73
N GLY A 100 -14.26 25.33 -1.50
CA GLY A 100 -15.58 25.13 -0.91
C GLY A 100 -16.20 23.78 -1.21
N GLN A 101 -15.69 23.03 -2.20
CA GLN A 101 -16.20 21.70 -2.50
C GLN A 101 -15.70 20.65 -1.51
N THR A 102 -16.50 19.61 -1.32
CA THR A 102 -16.20 18.54 -0.37
C THR A 102 -16.02 17.21 -1.09
N LEU A 103 -14.83 16.63 -0.95
CA LEU A 103 -14.47 15.31 -1.44
C LEU A 103 -14.81 14.27 -0.37
N ARG A 104 -15.64 13.29 -0.73
CA ARG A 104 -16.06 12.19 0.14
C ARG A 104 -15.65 10.85 -0.46
N PHE A 105 -15.10 9.99 0.38
CA PHE A 105 -14.94 8.56 0.13
C PHE A 105 -15.98 7.82 0.99
N GLY A 106 -16.72 6.91 0.38
CA GLY A 106 -17.67 6.01 1.04
C GLY A 106 -17.05 4.66 1.39
N LEU A 107 -17.89 3.64 1.44
CA LEU A 107 -17.45 2.25 1.60
C LEU A 107 -16.88 1.68 0.28
N PRO A 108 -15.94 0.72 0.33
CA PRO A 108 -15.32 0.13 -0.85
C PRO A 108 -16.32 -0.69 -1.67
N ARG A 109 -16.44 -0.38 -2.97
CA ARG A 109 -17.00 -1.29 -3.99
C ARG A 109 -16.07 -2.46 -4.27
N ASN A 110 -14.77 -2.17 -4.38
CA ASN A 110 -13.70 -3.14 -4.55
C ASN A 110 -12.42 -2.62 -3.90
N GLY A 111 -11.44 -3.51 -3.71
CA GLY A 111 -10.20 -3.19 -2.99
C GLY A 111 -10.44 -2.68 -1.57
N LEU A 112 -9.38 -2.22 -0.92
CA LEU A 112 -9.38 -1.79 0.47
C LEU A 112 -8.78 -0.39 0.67
N ARG A 113 -7.85 0.02 -0.20
CA ARG A 113 -7.05 1.24 -0.05
C ARG A 113 -7.14 2.12 -1.29
N ALA A 114 -7.53 3.37 -1.12
CA ALA A 114 -7.42 4.39 -2.17
C ALA A 114 -6.23 5.30 -1.90
N TYR A 115 -5.65 5.82 -2.98
CA TYR A 115 -4.58 6.83 -2.92
C TYR A 115 -5.11 8.13 -3.48
N LEU A 116 -5.05 9.19 -2.69
CA LEU A 116 -5.38 10.55 -3.10
C LEU A 116 -4.10 11.36 -3.26
N ALA A 117 -3.83 11.79 -4.49
CA ALA A 117 -2.73 12.68 -4.82
C ALA A 117 -3.27 14.09 -5.15
N VAL A 118 -2.43 15.09 -4.90
CA VAL A 118 -2.62 16.49 -5.32
C VAL A 118 -1.45 16.91 -6.20
N GLN A 119 -1.70 17.79 -7.17
CA GLN A 119 -0.64 18.22 -8.09
C GLN A 119 0.47 18.94 -7.33
N GLY A 120 1.72 18.51 -7.54
CA GLY A 120 2.90 18.92 -6.78
C GLY A 120 3.11 18.18 -5.45
N GLY A 121 2.15 17.35 -5.02
CA GLY A 121 2.18 16.62 -3.75
C GLY A 121 1.81 17.49 -2.54
N PHE A 122 1.57 16.83 -1.40
CA PHE A 122 1.39 17.52 -0.12
C PHE A 122 2.72 18.01 0.44
N THR A 123 2.75 19.24 0.94
CA THR A 123 3.95 19.87 1.51
C THR A 123 4.08 19.48 2.98
N VAL A 124 4.99 18.56 3.29
CA VAL A 124 5.28 18.10 4.65
C VAL A 124 6.79 17.95 4.83
N SER A 125 7.30 18.33 6.00
CA SER A 125 8.72 18.20 6.32
C SER A 125 9.11 16.72 6.44
N PRO A 126 10.14 16.25 5.72
CA PRO A 126 10.57 14.87 5.82
C PRO A 126 11.28 14.59 7.15
N GLN A 127 11.05 13.41 7.71
CA GLN A 127 11.79 12.88 8.85
C GLN A 127 12.61 11.68 8.40
N LEU A 128 13.94 11.76 8.56
CA LEU A 128 14.88 10.75 8.06
C LEU A 128 14.72 10.53 6.53
N GLY A 129 14.55 11.62 5.78
CA GLY A 129 14.45 11.59 4.32
C GLY A 129 13.09 11.15 3.75
N SER A 130 12.06 10.97 4.58
CA SER A 130 10.73 10.56 4.12
C SER A 130 9.60 11.15 4.99
N VAL A 131 8.46 11.44 4.38
CA VAL A 131 7.23 11.87 5.06
C VAL A 131 6.32 10.70 5.45
N SER A 132 6.65 9.47 5.04
CA SER A 132 5.80 8.31 5.27
C SER A 132 5.52 8.06 6.74
N THR A 133 4.22 7.96 7.08
CA THR A 133 3.74 7.68 8.43
C THR A 133 3.99 6.22 8.83
N HIS A 134 4.80 5.99 9.86
CA HIS A 134 4.93 4.69 10.50
C HIS A 134 4.34 4.75 11.92
N VAL A 135 3.11 4.27 12.07
CA VAL A 135 2.33 4.38 13.32
C VAL A 135 3.03 3.74 14.51
N ARG A 136 3.44 2.48 14.38
CA ARG A 136 4.06 1.72 15.47
C ARG A 136 5.41 2.29 15.93
N GLN A 137 6.16 2.93 15.04
CA GLN A 137 7.45 3.54 15.35
C GLN A 137 7.35 5.03 15.69
N GLY A 138 6.16 5.64 15.54
CA GLY A 138 5.96 7.05 15.81
C GLY A 138 6.74 7.98 14.87
N LEU A 139 6.91 7.60 13.59
CA LEU A 139 7.72 8.33 12.62
C LEU A 139 6.91 8.89 11.46
N GLY A 140 7.26 10.09 10.99
CA GLY A 140 6.71 10.72 9.80
C GLY A 140 5.26 11.16 9.96
N GLY A 141 4.57 11.29 8.83
CA GLY A 141 3.22 11.84 8.77
C GLY A 141 3.19 13.36 8.92
N LEU A 142 1.97 13.91 9.02
CA LEU A 142 1.73 15.34 9.07
C LEU A 142 2.45 16.03 10.23
N THR A 143 2.55 15.36 11.38
CA THR A 143 3.12 15.91 12.63
C THR A 143 4.51 15.37 12.96
N SER A 144 5.11 14.53 12.10
CA SER A 144 6.36 13.81 12.37
C SER A 144 6.34 12.89 13.62
N GLN A 145 5.15 12.53 14.10
CA GLN A 145 4.94 11.67 15.27
C GLN A 145 4.36 10.30 14.88
N GLY A 146 4.30 9.99 13.58
CA GLY A 146 3.71 8.74 13.08
C GLY A 146 2.21 8.62 13.27
N LEU A 147 1.51 9.72 13.54
CA LEU A 147 0.07 9.68 13.75
C LEU A 147 -0.69 9.61 12.42
N ALA A 148 -1.79 8.86 12.41
CA ALA A 148 -2.78 8.95 11.36
C ALA A 148 -3.43 10.34 11.36
N LEU A 149 -3.99 10.74 10.22
CA LEU A 149 -4.74 11.99 10.14
C LEU A 149 -5.93 11.97 11.10
N GLN A 150 -6.25 13.14 11.64
CA GLN A 150 -7.36 13.38 12.54
C GLN A 150 -8.33 14.40 11.95
N THR A 151 -9.58 14.37 12.43
CA THR A 151 -10.53 15.44 12.11
C THR A 151 -9.98 16.78 12.59
N GLY A 152 -10.02 17.77 11.71
CA GLY A 152 -9.48 19.11 11.97
C GLY A 152 -8.11 19.37 11.35
N ASP A 153 -7.39 18.34 10.92
CA ASP A 153 -6.08 18.49 10.29
C ASP A 153 -6.18 19.28 8.96
N ASP A 154 -5.15 20.08 8.67
CA ASP A 154 -4.98 20.77 7.40
C ASP A 154 -3.74 20.23 6.68
N LEU A 155 -3.93 19.68 5.49
CA LEU A 155 -2.82 19.34 4.60
C LEU A 155 -2.53 20.48 3.64
N VAL A 156 -1.28 20.93 3.62
CA VAL A 156 -0.83 22.01 2.75
C VAL A 156 -0.38 21.46 1.40
N PHE A 157 -0.69 22.18 0.32
CA PHE A 157 -0.21 21.88 -1.03
C PHE A 157 -0.05 23.16 -1.85
N SER A 158 0.43 23.07 -3.09
CA SER A 158 0.48 24.21 -4.02
C SER A 158 -0.85 24.37 -4.74
N ALA A 159 -1.59 25.44 -4.43
CA ALA A 159 -2.90 25.71 -5.03
C ALA A 159 -2.79 25.83 -6.56
N GLN A 160 -3.74 25.23 -7.28
CA GLN A 160 -3.80 25.24 -8.73
C GLN A 160 -4.93 26.16 -9.18
N GLN A 161 -4.67 27.01 -10.17
CA GLN A 161 -5.68 27.93 -10.72
C GLN A 161 -6.18 27.51 -12.11
N ILE A 162 -5.47 26.59 -12.76
CA ILE A 162 -5.79 26.14 -14.11
C ILE A 162 -6.42 24.76 -14.02
N ALA A 163 -7.72 24.70 -14.27
CA ALA A 163 -8.44 23.44 -14.35
C ALA A 163 -8.01 22.65 -15.59
N GLN A 164 -7.40 21.49 -15.37
CA GLN A 164 -7.11 20.57 -16.46
C GLN A 164 -8.30 19.62 -16.66
N LYS A 165 -8.59 19.26 -17.91
CA LYS A 165 -9.69 18.33 -18.25
C LYS A 165 -9.53 17.00 -17.50
N PRO A 166 -10.58 16.41 -16.92
CA PRO A 166 -10.48 15.09 -16.31
C PRO A 166 -9.92 14.05 -17.28
N VAL A 167 -9.02 13.20 -16.79
CA VAL A 167 -8.48 12.06 -17.53
C VAL A 167 -8.63 10.84 -16.66
N GLN A 168 -9.21 9.79 -17.23
CA GLN A 168 -9.32 8.49 -16.59
C GLN A 168 -8.40 7.50 -17.29
N MET A 169 -7.75 6.66 -16.50
CA MET A 169 -6.94 5.57 -17.03
C MET A 169 -7.79 4.58 -17.82
N THR A 170 -7.23 4.11 -18.92
CA THR A 170 -7.79 2.97 -19.66
C THR A 170 -7.82 1.73 -18.78
N PHE A 171 -8.83 0.88 -19.01
CA PHE A 171 -9.03 -0.36 -18.26
C PHE A 171 -7.79 -1.26 -18.24
N ARG A 172 -6.92 -1.18 -19.25
CA ARG A 172 -5.67 -1.98 -19.33
C ARG A 172 -4.70 -1.73 -18.18
N PHE A 173 -4.73 -0.54 -17.58
CA PHE A 173 -3.86 -0.17 -16.47
C PHE A 173 -4.60 -0.11 -15.13
N ARG A 174 -5.89 -0.45 -15.10
CA ARG A 174 -6.69 -0.53 -13.87
C ARG A 174 -6.76 -1.99 -13.43
N PRO A 175 -6.16 -2.37 -12.30
CA PRO A 175 -6.29 -3.71 -11.77
C PRO A 175 -7.75 -4.00 -11.41
N ASP A 176 -8.21 -5.21 -11.71
CA ASP A 176 -9.46 -5.70 -11.16
C ASP A 176 -9.18 -6.40 -9.82
N TYR A 177 -9.51 -5.69 -8.73
CA TYR A 177 -9.30 -6.17 -7.38
C TYR A 177 -10.31 -7.25 -6.93
N ASN A 178 -11.29 -7.59 -7.77
CA ASN A 178 -12.22 -8.70 -7.53
C ASN A 178 -11.71 -10.04 -8.08
N LEU A 179 -10.68 -10.01 -8.94
CA LEU A 179 -10.10 -11.24 -9.47
C LEU A 179 -9.39 -12.05 -8.37
N PRO A 180 -9.37 -13.39 -8.47
CA PRO A 180 -8.67 -14.25 -7.52
C PRO A 180 -7.23 -13.79 -7.28
N LEU A 181 -6.82 -13.78 -6.01
CA LEU A 181 -5.50 -13.33 -5.60
C LEU A 181 -4.51 -14.50 -5.68
N ARG A 182 -3.72 -14.51 -6.76
CA ARG A 182 -2.61 -15.45 -6.95
C ARG A 182 -1.30 -14.70 -6.79
N LEU A 183 -0.51 -15.09 -5.80
CA LEU A 183 0.76 -14.44 -5.47
C LEU A 183 1.92 -15.33 -5.90
N ARG A 184 2.82 -14.78 -6.72
CA ARG A 184 4.05 -15.47 -7.13
C ARG A 184 5.06 -15.40 -6.00
N VAL A 185 5.64 -16.53 -5.65
CA VAL A 185 6.62 -16.68 -4.57
C VAL A 185 7.99 -16.96 -5.17
N ILE A 186 8.94 -16.10 -4.85
CA ILE A 186 10.36 -16.35 -5.07
C ILE A 186 10.83 -17.18 -3.88
N GLU A 187 11.09 -18.46 -4.13
CA GLU A 187 11.60 -19.40 -3.13
C GLU A 187 13.00 -18.95 -2.67
N SER A 188 13.18 -18.80 -1.36
CA SER A 188 14.39 -18.26 -0.76
C SER A 188 14.45 -18.60 0.74
N TYR A 189 15.39 -18.00 1.48
CA TYR A 189 15.52 -18.19 2.93
C TYR A 189 15.72 -19.66 3.31
N GLN A 190 14.80 -20.22 4.10
CA GLN A 190 14.84 -21.59 4.60
C GLN A 190 14.00 -22.53 3.75
N TYR A 191 13.63 -22.15 2.52
CA TYR A 191 12.87 -22.99 1.59
C TYR A 191 13.31 -24.47 1.59
N GLN A 192 14.62 -24.73 1.47
CA GLN A 192 15.20 -26.07 1.43
C GLN A 192 15.06 -26.86 2.74
N ALA A 193 14.79 -26.19 3.86
CA ALA A 193 14.55 -26.84 5.15
C ALA A 193 13.09 -27.28 5.33
N PHE A 194 12.15 -26.73 4.56
CA PHE A 194 10.77 -27.22 4.56
C PHE A 194 10.69 -28.57 3.86
N SER A 195 9.87 -29.49 4.39
CA SER A 195 9.67 -30.78 3.74
C SER A 195 8.99 -30.62 2.37
N PRO A 196 9.21 -31.54 1.42
CA PRO A 196 8.50 -31.53 0.14
C PRO A 196 6.97 -31.52 0.32
N SER A 197 6.44 -32.24 1.31
CA SER A 197 5.01 -32.27 1.62
C SER A 197 4.48 -30.93 2.13
N ALA A 198 5.25 -30.20 2.94
CA ALA A 198 4.88 -28.87 3.41
C ALA A 198 4.81 -27.86 2.25
N MET A 199 5.77 -27.94 1.32
CA MET A 199 5.77 -27.09 0.12
C MET A 199 4.62 -27.44 -0.83
N GLU A 200 4.32 -28.73 -1.02
CA GLU A 200 3.15 -29.16 -1.80
C GLU A 200 1.84 -28.63 -1.19
N SER A 201 1.67 -28.81 0.13
CA SER A 201 0.52 -28.26 0.85
C SER A 201 0.42 -26.75 0.69
N PHE A 202 1.53 -26.02 0.80
CA PHE A 202 1.55 -24.57 0.64
C PHE A 202 1.06 -24.11 -0.74
N TYR A 203 1.53 -24.74 -1.82
CA TYR A 203 1.16 -24.33 -3.18
C TYR A 203 -0.21 -24.82 -3.63
N ARG A 204 -0.67 -25.96 -3.12
CA ARG A 204 -2.00 -26.50 -3.47
C ARG A 204 -3.12 -25.84 -2.68
N SER A 205 -2.82 -25.36 -1.48
CA SER A 205 -3.83 -24.85 -0.55
C SER A 205 -4.32 -23.45 -0.92
N GLU A 206 -5.52 -23.18 -0.45
CA GLU A 206 -6.13 -21.87 -0.45
C GLU A 206 -6.11 -21.33 0.97
N PHE A 207 -5.70 -20.07 1.12
CA PHE A 207 -5.64 -19.40 2.41
C PHE A 207 -6.56 -18.19 2.42
N ILE A 208 -7.07 -17.85 3.61
CA ILE A 208 -7.98 -16.74 3.82
C ILE A 208 -7.26 -15.62 4.58
N VAL A 209 -7.35 -14.39 4.09
CA VAL A 209 -6.89 -13.21 4.82
C VAL A 209 -7.69 -13.06 6.10
N THR A 210 -7.01 -12.99 7.25
CA THR A 210 -7.66 -12.85 8.55
C THR A 210 -7.92 -11.38 8.92
N PRO A 211 -8.85 -11.10 9.86
CA PRO A 211 -9.05 -9.76 10.42
C PRO A 211 -7.82 -9.15 11.12
N ASN A 212 -6.85 -9.98 11.51
CA ASN A 212 -5.63 -9.57 12.20
C ASN A 212 -4.51 -9.14 11.22
N SER A 213 -4.88 -8.73 10.00
CA SER A 213 -3.96 -8.29 8.95
C SER A 213 -3.86 -6.77 8.92
N ASP A 214 -2.63 -6.25 8.88
CA ASP A 214 -2.36 -4.82 8.89
C ASP A 214 -1.16 -4.46 7.99
N ARG A 215 -0.60 -3.26 8.17
CA ARG A 215 0.57 -2.80 7.41
C ARG A 215 1.89 -3.46 7.81
N MET A 216 1.95 -4.15 8.95
CA MET A 216 3.10 -4.98 9.32
C MET A 216 3.08 -6.30 8.55
N GLY A 217 1.92 -6.92 8.41
CA GLY A 217 1.79 -8.14 7.66
C GLY A 217 0.37 -8.67 7.55
N TYR A 218 0.14 -9.44 6.49
CA TYR A 218 -1.09 -10.16 6.25
C TYR A 218 -0.99 -11.55 6.88
N ARG A 219 -1.87 -11.79 7.86
CA ARG A 219 -1.98 -13.09 8.52
C ARG A 219 -3.01 -13.92 7.80
N LEU A 220 -2.62 -15.10 7.37
CA LEU A 220 -3.45 -15.99 6.59
C LEU A 220 -3.92 -17.17 7.44
N GLN A 221 -5.11 -17.68 7.13
CA GLN A 221 -5.68 -18.87 7.75
C GLN A 221 -6.00 -19.92 6.69
N GLY A 222 -5.58 -21.16 6.89
CA GLY A 222 -5.84 -22.27 5.98
C GLY A 222 -5.17 -23.56 6.43
N GLU A 223 -4.76 -24.37 5.46
CA GLU A 223 -3.97 -25.59 5.68
C GLU A 223 -2.72 -25.27 6.53
N THR A 224 -2.47 -26.08 7.55
CA THR A 224 -1.30 -25.91 8.42
C THR A 224 -0.04 -26.35 7.68
N ILE A 225 0.90 -25.43 7.51
CA ILE A 225 2.21 -25.73 6.90
C ILE A 225 3.20 -26.07 8.00
N SER A 226 3.74 -27.29 7.98
CA SER A 226 4.74 -27.71 8.95
C SER A 226 6.04 -26.90 8.79
N PRO A 227 6.43 -26.08 9.77
CA PRO A 227 7.72 -25.41 9.74
C PRO A 227 8.86 -26.42 9.97
N PRO A 228 10.10 -26.12 9.54
CA PRO A 228 11.26 -26.94 9.88
C PRO A 228 11.49 -26.99 11.40
N ASP A 229 11.94 -28.13 11.89
CA ASP A 229 12.36 -28.33 13.29
C ASP A 229 13.80 -27.81 13.49
N GLN A 230 13.99 -26.52 13.24
CA GLN A 230 15.26 -25.83 13.41
C GLN A 230 15.03 -24.45 14.00
N ALA A 231 15.75 -24.15 15.09
CA ALA A 231 15.79 -22.79 15.61
C ALA A 231 16.47 -21.86 14.60
N ILE A 232 15.78 -20.80 14.20
CA ILE A 232 16.32 -19.81 13.26
C ILE A 232 16.88 -18.63 14.06
N LEU A 233 18.17 -18.35 13.87
CA LEU A 233 18.77 -17.12 14.37
C LEU A 233 18.06 -15.92 13.72
N SER A 234 17.77 -14.89 14.51
CA SER A 234 17.12 -13.68 14.00
C SER A 234 17.91 -13.09 12.84
N GLU A 235 17.26 -12.98 11.68
CA GLU A 235 17.87 -12.50 10.44
C GLU A 235 17.04 -11.39 9.79
N GLY A 236 17.63 -10.68 8.84
CA GLY A 236 16.99 -9.59 8.11
C GLY A 236 15.78 -10.03 7.29
N ILE A 237 14.72 -9.23 7.32
CA ILE A 237 13.45 -9.54 6.66
C ILE A 237 13.21 -8.66 5.42
N ALA A 238 13.15 -9.30 4.27
CA ALA A 238 12.74 -8.69 3.01
C ALA A 238 11.24 -8.40 2.96
N LEU A 239 10.86 -7.37 2.19
CA LEU A 239 9.45 -7.08 1.91
C LEU A 239 8.82 -8.26 1.18
N GLY A 240 7.63 -8.66 1.60
CA GLY A 240 6.92 -9.82 1.05
C GLY A 240 7.37 -11.17 1.61
N ALA A 241 8.33 -11.21 2.54
CA ALA A 241 8.75 -12.47 3.17
C ALA A 241 7.56 -13.20 3.81
N ILE A 242 7.49 -14.50 3.59
CA ILE A 242 6.42 -15.37 4.08
C ILE A 242 6.93 -16.16 5.27
N GLN A 243 6.59 -15.73 6.48
CA GLN A 243 6.92 -16.44 7.71
C GLN A 243 5.90 -17.56 7.96
N VAL A 244 6.40 -18.70 8.45
CA VAL A 244 5.58 -19.81 8.94
C VAL A 244 5.91 -20.02 10.42
N PRO A 245 5.11 -19.47 11.35
CA PRO A 245 5.30 -19.68 12.79
C PRO A 245 5.00 -21.12 13.21
N PRO A 246 5.21 -21.50 14.49
CA PRO A 246 4.92 -22.85 14.99
C PRO A 246 3.47 -23.34 14.80
N ASN A 247 2.51 -22.42 14.67
CA ASN A 247 1.11 -22.77 14.38
C ASN A 247 0.87 -23.12 12.90
N GLY A 248 1.88 -23.02 12.04
CA GLY A 248 1.86 -23.33 10.62
C GLY A 248 1.03 -22.39 9.74
N GLN A 249 0.56 -21.26 10.28
CA GLN A 249 -0.29 -20.31 9.55
C GLN A 249 0.57 -19.20 8.92
N PRO A 250 0.61 -19.07 7.58
CA PRO A 250 1.52 -18.12 6.93
C PRO A 250 1.25 -16.65 7.26
N ILE A 251 2.33 -15.86 7.35
CA ILE A 251 2.29 -14.40 7.51
C ILE A 251 3.14 -13.75 6.43
N ILE A 252 2.52 -12.93 5.57
CA ILE A 252 3.23 -12.15 4.53
C ILE A 252 3.60 -10.79 5.13
N LEU A 253 4.90 -10.50 5.22
CA LEU A 253 5.39 -9.28 5.87
C LEU A 253 5.46 -8.09 4.90
N LEU A 254 4.95 -6.94 5.34
CA LEU A 254 4.72 -5.75 4.51
C LEU A 254 5.62 -4.58 4.92
N ASN A 255 5.24 -3.36 4.54
CA ASN A 255 6.09 -2.18 4.60
C ASN A 255 6.47 -1.77 6.04
N ASP A 256 5.58 -2.02 7.01
CA ASP A 256 5.77 -1.65 8.43
C ASP A 256 6.24 -2.86 9.28
N ARG A 257 6.72 -3.93 8.63
CA ARG A 257 7.20 -5.16 9.28
C ARG A 257 8.35 -4.89 10.27
N GLN A 258 8.69 -5.89 11.07
CA GLN A 258 9.95 -5.91 11.84
C GLN A 258 11.15 -6.07 10.91
N THR A 259 12.28 -5.43 11.23
CA THR A 259 13.51 -5.51 10.41
C THR A 259 14.21 -6.86 10.51
N ILE A 260 14.13 -7.50 11.68
CA ILE A 260 14.70 -8.82 11.97
C ILE A 260 13.65 -9.75 12.58
N GLY A 261 13.79 -11.06 12.39
CA GLY A 261 12.94 -12.03 13.07
C GLY A 261 13.40 -13.48 12.90
N GLY A 262 12.96 -14.34 13.82
CA GLY A 262 13.42 -15.73 13.96
C GLY A 262 12.41 -16.79 13.54
N TYR A 263 11.34 -16.45 12.80
CA TYR A 263 10.47 -17.47 12.21
C TYR A 263 11.03 -17.93 10.86
N PRO A 264 10.92 -19.24 10.54
CA PRO A 264 11.36 -19.76 9.25
C PRO A 264 10.52 -19.16 8.13
N LYS A 265 11.19 -18.89 7.02
CA LYS A 265 10.58 -18.28 5.83
C LYS A 265 10.79 -19.20 4.64
N LEU A 266 9.73 -19.46 3.89
CA LEU A 266 9.78 -20.31 2.70
C LEU A 266 10.12 -19.52 1.42
N GLY A 267 10.09 -18.18 1.49
CA GLY A 267 10.32 -17.32 0.34
C GLY A 267 9.74 -15.93 0.51
N CYS A 268 9.69 -15.19 -0.59
CA CYS A 268 9.11 -13.85 -0.68
C CYS A 268 8.05 -13.77 -1.78
N VAL A 269 6.91 -13.14 -1.48
CA VAL A 269 5.97 -12.69 -2.51
C VAL A 269 6.66 -11.69 -3.42
N ALA A 270 6.51 -11.87 -4.73
CA ALA A 270 7.03 -10.97 -5.73
C ALA A 270 6.54 -9.54 -5.47
N ARG A 271 7.44 -8.55 -5.54
CA ARG A 271 7.12 -7.14 -5.26
C ARG A 271 5.93 -6.63 -6.08
N ILE A 272 5.83 -7.04 -7.35
CA ILE A 272 4.74 -6.65 -8.26
C ILE A 272 3.37 -7.23 -7.89
N ASP A 273 3.32 -8.25 -7.02
CA ASP A 273 2.06 -8.87 -6.57
C ASP A 273 1.58 -8.30 -5.23
N LEU A 274 2.46 -7.67 -4.45
CA LEU A 274 2.11 -7.03 -3.17
C LEU A 274 1.03 -5.95 -3.29
N PRO A 275 1.01 -5.10 -4.34
CA PRO A 275 -0.10 -4.20 -4.59
C PRO A 275 -1.48 -4.85 -4.58
N ARG A 276 -1.61 -6.05 -5.16
CA ARG A 276 -2.90 -6.76 -5.15
C ARG A 276 -3.23 -7.31 -3.77
N LEU A 277 -2.24 -7.81 -3.04
CA LEU A 277 -2.42 -8.25 -1.64
C LEU A 277 -2.87 -7.10 -0.74
N ALA A 278 -2.28 -5.91 -0.92
CA ALA A 278 -2.64 -4.69 -0.20
C ALA A 278 -4.09 -4.24 -0.42
N GLN A 279 -4.81 -4.83 -1.36
CA GLN A 279 -6.21 -4.54 -1.64
C GLN A 279 -7.15 -5.65 -1.14
N ALA A 280 -6.60 -6.76 -0.64
CA ALA A 280 -7.38 -7.85 -0.08
C ALA A 280 -7.92 -7.49 1.31
N LYS A 281 -9.18 -7.86 1.54
CA LYS A 281 -9.92 -7.68 2.80
C LYS A 281 -9.92 -8.99 3.59
N PRO A 282 -10.19 -8.94 4.90
CA PRO A 282 -10.52 -10.15 5.65
C PRO A 282 -11.60 -10.98 4.96
N GLY A 283 -11.40 -12.29 4.87
CA GLY A 283 -12.26 -13.22 4.13
C GLY A 283 -11.88 -13.43 2.66
N HIS A 284 -10.99 -12.61 2.07
CA HIS A 284 -10.50 -12.87 0.72
C HIS A 284 -9.57 -14.08 0.68
N SER A 285 -9.70 -14.84 -0.40
CA SER A 285 -8.87 -15.98 -0.72
C SER A 285 -7.53 -15.57 -1.36
N VAL A 286 -6.48 -16.28 -0.98
CA VAL A 286 -5.09 -16.16 -1.47
C VAL A 286 -4.60 -17.55 -1.87
N ARG A 287 -4.02 -17.66 -3.07
CA ARG A 287 -3.26 -18.83 -3.50
C ARG A 287 -1.86 -18.44 -3.89
N PHE A 288 -0.91 -19.35 -3.70
CA PHE A 288 0.48 -19.14 -4.06
C PHE A 288 0.86 -19.94 -5.30
N VAL A 289 1.81 -19.41 -6.05
CA VAL A 289 2.43 -20.11 -7.18
C VAL A 289 3.93 -19.85 -7.16
N ALA A 290 4.74 -20.80 -7.62
CA ALA A 290 6.17 -20.57 -7.79
C ALA A 290 6.40 -19.43 -8.81
N GLY A 291 7.30 -18.52 -8.48
CA GLY A 291 7.68 -17.38 -9.30
C GLY A 291 9.08 -17.53 -9.87
N ASP A 292 9.24 -17.20 -11.14
CA ASP A 292 10.56 -17.08 -11.77
C ASP A 292 11.22 -15.76 -11.36
N LEU A 293 12.33 -15.83 -10.61
CA LEU A 293 13.07 -14.66 -10.13
C LEU A 293 13.46 -13.73 -11.27
N ALA A 294 14.03 -14.26 -12.37
CA ALA A 294 14.57 -13.44 -13.44
C ALA A 294 13.47 -12.69 -14.20
N GLY A 295 12.38 -13.39 -14.56
CA GLY A 295 11.22 -12.77 -15.20
C GLY A 295 10.50 -11.76 -14.31
N LEU A 296 10.32 -12.08 -13.03
CA LEU A 296 9.72 -11.15 -12.06
C LEU A 296 10.55 -9.89 -11.87
N GLN A 297 11.87 -10.02 -11.80
CA GLN A 297 12.78 -8.89 -11.72
C GLN A 297 12.73 -8.04 -12.99
N ALA A 298 12.68 -8.66 -14.17
CA ALA A 298 12.58 -7.94 -15.44
C ALA A 298 11.29 -7.11 -15.52
N VAL A 299 10.14 -7.67 -15.11
CA VAL A 299 8.87 -6.96 -15.05
C VAL A 299 8.93 -5.80 -14.06
N TRP A 300 9.51 -6.03 -12.87
CA TRP A 300 9.73 -4.97 -11.89
C TRP A 300 10.58 -3.83 -12.44
N CYS A 301 11.71 -4.13 -13.09
CA CYS A 301 12.57 -3.11 -13.68
C CYS A 301 11.89 -2.32 -14.80
N GLN A 302 11.04 -2.95 -15.62
CA GLN A 302 10.25 -2.25 -16.63
C GLN A 302 9.27 -1.26 -16.00
N TRP A 303 8.56 -1.71 -14.95
CA TRP A 303 7.66 -0.86 -14.19
C TRP A 303 8.39 0.32 -13.53
N ALA A 304 9.54 0.06 -12.90
CA ALA A 304 10.35 1.07 -12.24
C ALA A 304 10.79 2.16 -13.22
N ARG A 305 11.28 1.75 -14.42
CA ARG A 305 11.65 2.69 -15.49
C ARG A 305 10.47 3.50 -16.01
N PHE A 306 9.29 2.89 -16.14
CA PHE A 306 8.09 3.59 -16.63
C PHE A 306 7.69 4.74 -15.70
N PHE A 307 7.72 4.52 -14.38
CA PHE A 307 7.35 5.53 -13.40
C PHE A 307 8.51 6.45 -12.98
N GLY A 308 9.75 6.15 -13.38
CA GLY A 308 10.93 6.95 -13.05
C GLY A 308 11.43 6.74 -11.62
N TYR A 309 11.38 5.50 -11.13
CA TYR A 309 12.04 5.06 -9.90
C TYR A 309 13.56 5.06 -10.01
#